data_AF-A0A1W9VR03-F1
#
_entry.id   AF-A0A1W9VR03-F1
#
_cell.length_a   1.000
_cell.length_b   1.000
_cell.length_c   1.000
_cell.angle_alpha   90.00
_cell.angle_beta   90.00
_cell.angle_gamma   90.00
#
_symmetry.space_group_name_H-M   'P 1'
#
loop_
_entity.id
_entity.type
_entity.pdbx_description
1 polymer ?
#
loop_
_entity_poly.entity_id
_entity_poly.type
_entity_poly.pdbx_seq_one_letter_code
_entity_poly.pdbx_strand_id
1 'polypeptide(L)'
;MTHLKITPSTYIIVLTRGHLKDEEVLGSVIKSGAAYIGMIGSRKKNSTVFQHLEEQGISAQELKEVHAPIGVDIGAQTPEEIAVSIMAEIIQVRKQKEIQ
;
A
#
# COMPACT_ATOMS: atom_id res chain seq x y z
N MET A 1 -16.95 -16.07 -7.26
CA MET A 1 -15.81 -15.29 -6.78
C MET A 1 -15.93 -15.17 -5.27
N THR A 2 -14.96 -15.66 -4.52
CA THR A 2 -14.94 -15.57 -3.05
C THR A 2 -14.69 -14.11 -2.66
N HIS A 3 -15.70 -13.43 -2.10
CA HIS A 3 -15.51 -12.11 -1.52
C HIS A 3 -14.63 -12.25 -0.27
N LEU A 4 -13.38 -11.79 -0.36
CA LEU A 4 -12.50 -11.70 0.80
C LEU A 4 -13.00 -10.55 1.68
N LYS A 5 -13.38 -10.87 2.92
CA LYS A 5 -13.77 -9.86 3.90
C LYS A 5 -12.52 -9.09 4.33
N ILE A 6 -12.45 -7.81 3.99
CA ILE A 6 -11.42 -6.91 4.51
C ILE A 6 -11.87 -6.41 5.88
N THR A 7 -10.94 -6.41 6.82
CA THR A 7 -11.19 -6.02 8.22
C THR A 7 -10.10 -5.08 8.71
N PRO A 8 -10.29 -4.42 9.86
CA PRO A 8 -9.23 -3.63 10.51
C PRO A 8 -7.98 -4.42 10.93
N SER A 9 -7.95 -5.75 10.73
CA SER A 9 -6.77 -6.61 10.93
C SER A 9 -6.12 -7.06 9.61
N THR A 10 -6.64 -6.62 8.47
CA THR A 10 -6.15 -7.00 7.13
C THR A 10 -5.04 -6.06 6.68
N TYR A 11 -3.95 -6.61 6.14
CA TYR A 11 -2.83 -5.88 5.56
C TYR A 11 -2.78 -6.18 4.06
N ILE A 12 -2.80 -5.14 3.23
CA ILE A 12 -2.86 -5.27 1.77
C ILE A 12 -1.56 -4.76 1.16
N ILE A 13 -0.97 -5.56 0.28
CA ILE A 13 0.19 -5.19 -0.54
C ILE A 13 -0.26 -5.15 -1.99
N VAL A 14 -0.15 -3.99 -2.62
CA VAL A 14 -0.41 -3.78 -4.04
C VAL A 14 0.91 -3.97 -4.79
N LEU A 15 1.05 -5.16 -5.40
CA LEU A 15 2.21 -5.57 -6.19
C LEU A 15 1.72 -6.31 -7.44
N THR A 16 1.72 -5.62 -8.59
CA THR A 16 1.41 -6.23 -9.88
C THR A 16 2.54 -6.07 -10.89
N ARG A 17 2.42 -6.76 -12.04
CA ARG A 17 3.36 -6.67 -13.16
C ARG A 17 3.04 -5.51 -14.13
N GLY A 18 2.40 -4.41 -13.69
CA GLY A 18 2.15 -3.26 -14.57
C GLY A 18 1.41 -2.09 -13.92
N HIS A 19 1.76 -0.87 -14.35
CA HIS A 19 1.30 0.39 -13.75
C HIS A 19 -0.23 0.54 -13.62
N LEU A 20 -0.98 0.21 -14.67
CA LEU A 20 -2.45 0.37 -14.68
C LEU A 20 -3.15 -0.54 -13.66
N LYS A 21 -2.59 -1.72 -13.41
CA LYS A 21 -3.21 -2.69 -12.50
C LYS A 21 -3.01 -2.30 -11.03
N ASP A 22 -1.91 -1.63 -10.70
CA ASP A 22 -1.72 -1.13 -9.32
C ASP A 22 -2.71 -0.01 -8.99
N GLU A 23 -3.01 0.88 -9.95
CA GLU A 23 -4.00 1.93 -9.79
C GLU A 23 -5.41 1.37 -9.56
N GLU A 24 -5.85 0.43 -10.42
CA GLU A 24 -7.15 -0.23 -10.30
C GLU A 24 -7.30 -0.94 -8.96
N VAL A 25 -6.28 -1.71 -8.57
CA VAL A 25 -6.29 -2.44 -7.30
C VAL A 25 -6.32 -1.46 -6.14
N LEU A 26 -5.47 -0.43 -6.13
CA LEU A 26 -5.44 0.57 -5.06
C LEU A 26 -6.79 1.28 -4.92
N GLY A 27 -7.37 1.76 -6.03
CA GLY A 27 -8.68 2.40 -6.02
C GLY A 27 -9.78 1.51 -5.45
N SER A 28 -9.74 0.20 -5.71
CA SER A 28 -10.73 -0.76 -5.18
C SER A 28 -10.62 -1.04 -3.68
N VAL A 29 -9.43 -0.87 -3.09
CA VAL A 29 -9.17 -1.23 -1.68
C VAL A 29 -8.93 -0.04 -0.76
N ILE A 30 -8.71 1.17 -1.27
CA ILE A 30 -8.32 2.33 -0.45
C ILE A 30 -9.36 2.71 0.61
N LYS A 31 -10.64 2.48 0.33
CA LYS A 31 -11.77 2.72 1.26
C LYS A 31 -12.18 1.49 2.07
N SER A 32 -11.39 0.42 2.03
CA SER A 32 -11.79 -0.89 2.59
C SER A 32 -11.73 -0.98 4.13
N GLY A 33 -11.11 -0.01 4.80
CA GLY A 33 -10.87 -0.08 6.24
C GLY A 33 -9.80 -1.10 6.64
N ALA A 34 -8.92 -1.50 5.70
CA ALA A 34 -7.76 -2.32 5.98
C ALA A 34 -6.85 -1.65 7.03
N ALA A 35 -6.14 -2.47 7.80
CA ALA A 35 -5.16 -1.99 8.77
C ALA A 35 -3.99 -1.24 8.11
N TYR A 36 -3.70 -1.59 6.87
CA TYR A 36 -2.53 -1.13 6.15
C TYR A 36 -2.73 -1.38 4.65
N ILE A 37 -2.33 -0.43 3.84
CA ILE A 37 -2.28 -0.55 2.38
C ILE A 37 -0.93 -0.01 1.93
N GLY A 38 -0.12 -0.89 1.34
CA GLY A 38 1.18 -0.53 0.79
C GLY A 38 1.24 -0.78 -0.69
N MET A 39 1.85 0.13 -1.45
CA MET A 39 2.02 0.01 -2.90
C MET A 39 3.50 0.05 -3.26
N ILE A 40 3.94 -0.94 -4.03
CA ILE A 40 5.29 -0.95 -4.58
C ILE A 40 5.42 0.00 -5.78
N GLY A 41 6.57 0.63 -5.90
CA GLY A 41 6.85 1.52 -7.02
C GLY A 41 7.86 2.60 -6.68
N SER A 42 8.46 3.19 -7.71
CA SER A 42 9.25 4.40 -7.53
C SER A 42 8.34 5.56 -7.07
N ARG A 43 8.91 6.55 -6.39
CA ARG A 43 8.18 7.77 -5.97
C ARG A 43 7.43 8.40 -7.14
N LYS A 44 8.10 8.52 -8.30
CA LYS A 44 7.51 9.06 -9.53
C LYS A 44 6.27 8.26 -9.97
N LYS A 45 6.35 6.92 -10.00
CA LYS A 45 5.22 6.06 -10.34
C LYS A 45 4.05 6.31 -9.38
N ASN A 46 4.33 6.31 -8.09
CA ASN A 46 3.29 6.43 -7.06
C ASN A 46 2.60 7.80 -7.13
N SER A 47 3.36 8.87 -7.39
CA SER A 47 2.79 10.21 -7.61
C SER A 47 1.83 10.26 -8.80
N THR A 48 2.16 9.61 -9.92
CA THR A 48 1.26 9.52 -11.08
C THR A 48 -0.03 8.76 -10.75
N VAL A 49 0.08 7.62 -10.07
CA VAL A 49 -1.09 6.84 -9.63
C VAL A 49 -1.96 7.65 -8.68
N PHE A 50 -1.36 8.36 -7.71
CA PHE A 50 -2.10 9.16 -6.75
C PHE A 50 -2.84 10.31 -7.43
N GLN A 51 -2.19 11.00 -8.37
CA GLN A 51 -2.84 12.05 -9.15
C GLN A 51 -4.09 11.52 -9.89
N HIS A 52 -3.98 10.39 -10.58
CA HIS A 52 -5.13 9.82 -11.30
C HIS A 52 -6.26 9.41 -10.35
N LEU A 53 -5.93 8.88 -9.16
CA LEU A 53 -6.94 8.53 -8.15
C LEU A 53 -7.59 9.79 -7.53
N GLU A 54 -6.86 10.88 -7.35
CA GLU A 54 -7.43 12.18 -6.95
C GLU A 54 -8.41 12.69 -8.00
N GLU A 55 -8.06 12.62 -9.28
CA GLU A 55 -8.94 12.97 -10.41
C GLU A 55 -10.21 12.10 -10.44
N GLN A 56 -10.15 10.89 -9.90
CA GLN A 56 -11.29 9.96 -9.73
C GLN A 56 -12.08 10.18 -8.42
N GLY A 57 -11.73 11.18 -7.63
CA GLY A 57 -12.47 11.57 -6.41
C GLY A 57 -12.04 10.84 -5.14
N ILE A 58 -10.86 10.21 -5.13
CA ILE A 58 -10.21 9.79 -3.89
C ILE A 58 -9.63 11.02 -3.19
N SER A 59 -9.84 11.15 -1.89
CA SER A 59 -9.35 12.29 -1.13
C SER A 59 -7.85 12.20 -0.88
N ALA A 60 -7.19 13.36 -0.78
CA ALA A 60 -5.80 13.45 -0.36
C ALA A 60 -5.54 12.84 1.02
N GLN A 61 -6.56 12.79 1.90
CA GLN A 61 -6.44 12.13 3.21
C GLN A 61 -6.34 10.62 3.04
N GLU A 62 -7.19 10.01 2.22
CA GLU A 62 -7.15 8.56 1.94
C GLU A 62 -5.83 8.15 1.31
N LEU A 63 -5.29 8.97 0.39
CA LEU A 63 -4.00 8.70 -0.26
C LEU A 63 -2.80 8.84 0.70
N LYS A 64 -2.88 9.73 1.69
CA LYS A 64 -1.83 9.87 2.72
C LYS A 64 -1.70 8.64 3.62
N GLU A 65 -2.74 7.84 3.76
CA GLU A 65 -2.72 6.59 4.54
C GLU A 65 -2.03 5.43 3.77
N VAL A 66 -1.69 5.62 2.48
CA VAL A 66 -1.06 4.59 1.65
C VAL A 66 0.46 4.66 1.77
N HIS A 67 1.09 3.52 2.11
CA HIS A 67 2.54 3.39 2.17
C HIS A 67 3.11 3.20 0.75
N ALA A 68 3.65 4.26 0.15
CA ALA A 68 4.14 4.23 -1.23
C ALA A 68 5.37 5.15 -1.43
N PRO A 69 6.59 4.63 -1.64
CA PRO A 69 6.93 3.21 -1.76
C PRO A 69 6.74 2.46 -0.45
N ILE A 70 6.25 1.23 -0.56
CA ILE A 70 6.12 0.30 0.56
C ILE A 70 7.49 -0.16 1.08
N GLY A 71 7.60 -0.37 2.40
CA GLY A 71 8.78 -0.93 3.07
C GLY A 71 9.71 0.08 3.72
N VAL A 72 10.44 -0.36 4.75
CA VAL A 72 11.47 0.46 5.43
C VAL A 72 12.69 0.65 4.54
N ASP A 73 13.24 1.86 4.49
CA ASP A 73 14.46 2.14 3.73
C ASP A 73 15.68 1.46 4.36
N ILE A 74 16.07 0.33 3.78
CA ILE A 74 17.27 -0.44 4.13
C ILE A 74 18.25 -0.53 2.95
N GLY A 75 18.03 0.23 1.88
CA GLY A 75 18.81 0.11 0.64
C GLY A 75 18.58 -1.20 -0.13
N ALA A 76 17.41 -1.82 0.02
CA ALA A 76 17.06 -3.10 -0.60
C ALA A 76 17.11 -3.07 -2.14
N GLN A 77 17.70 -4.11 -2.74
CA GLN A 77 17.82 -4.27 -4.20
C GLN A 77 17.30 -5.62 -4.68
N THR A 78 17.46 -6.68 -3.89
CA THR A 78 16.97 -8.02 -4.26
C THR A 78 15.52 -8.23 -3.83
N PRO A 79 14.76 -9.14 -4.47
CA PRO A 79 13.41 -9.49 -4.03
C PRO A 79 13.33 -9.90 -2.56
N GLU A 80 14.34 -10.63 -2.06
CA GLU A 80 14.44 -11.07 -0.68
C GLU A 80 14.64 -9.90 0.27
N GLU A 81 15.51 -8.94 -0.06
CA GLU A 81 15.71 -7.71 0.72
C GLU A 81 14.45 -6.85 0.73
N ILE A 82 13.77 -6.73 -0.42
CA ILE A 82 12.50 -6.00 -0.53
C ILE A 82 11.43 -6.66 0.35
N ALA A 83 11.34 -7.99 0.35
CA ALA A 83 10.40 -8.71 1.20
C ALA A 83 10.68 -8.44 2.69
N VAL A 84 11.94 -8.47 3.12
CA VAL A 84 12.32 -8.13 4.51
C VAL A 84 11.95 -6.69 4.85
N SER A 85 12.23 -5.73 3.95
CA SER A 85 11.88 -4.32 4.11
C SER A 85 10.37 -4.11 4.30
N ILE A 86 9.54 -4.77 3.49
CA ILE A 86 8.07 -4.71 3.58
C ILE A 86 7.57 -5.33 4.88
N MET A 87 8.08 -6.52 5.23
CA MET A 87 7.65 -7.19 6.47
C MET A 87 8.06 -6.41 7.71
N ALA A 88 9.20 -5.71 7.69
CA ALA A 88 9.60 -4.81 8.77
C ALA A 88 8.60 -3.66 8.95
N GLU A 89 8.16 -3.01 7.86
CA GLU A 89 7.15 -1.94 7.91
C GLU A 89 5.80 -2.45 8.44
N ILE A 90 5.35 -3.63 7.98
CA ILE A 90 4.12 -4.26 8.46
C ILE A 90 4.17 -4.53 9.98
N ILE A 91 5.29 -5.06 10.47
CA ILE A 91 5.47 -5.30 11.91
C ILE A 91 5.47 -3.98 12.68
N GLN A 92 6.13 -2.94 12.15
CA GLN A 92 6.17 -1.61 12.76
C GLN A 92 4.76 -1.02 12.90
N VAL A 93 3.97 -0.99 11.82
CA VAL A 93 2.59 -0.48 11.82
C VAL A 93 1.72 -1.27 12.80
N ARG A 94 1.84 -2.60 12.80
CA ARG A 94 1.09 -3.46 13.74
C ARG A 94 1.41 -3.11 15.20
N LYS A 95 2.69 -2.91 15.54
CA LYS A 95 3.10 -2.56 16.91
C LYS A 95 2.71 -1.15 17.32
N GLN A 96 2.72 -0.19 16.41
CA GLN A 96 2.24 1.17 16.69
C GLN A 96 0.75 1.20 17.05
N LYS A 97 -0.05 0.29 16.47
CA LYS A 97 -1.48 0.15 16.79
C LYS A 97 -1.75 -0.57 18.13
N GLU A 98 -0.83 -1.40 18.61
CA GLU A 98 -0.97 -2.07 19.92
C GLU A 98 -0.65 -1.15 21.11
N ILE A 99 0.08 -0.06 20.87
CA ILE A 99 0.58 0.86 21.91
C ILE A 99 -0.36 2.07 22.10
N GLN A 100 -1.34 2.25 21.21
CA GLN A 100 -2.42 3.26 21.31
C GLN A 100 -3.64 2.66 22.01
#